data_AF-A0A9P5AN68-F1
#
_entry.id   AF-A0A9P5AN68-F1
#
_cell.length_a   1.000
_cell.length_b   1.000
_cell.length_c   1.000
_cell.angle_alpha   90.00
_cell.angle_beta   90.00
_cell.angle_gamma   90.00
#
_symmetry.space_group_name_H-M   'P 1'
#
loop_
_entity.id
_entity.type
_entity.pdbx_description
1 polymer ?
#
loop_
_entity_poly.entity_id
_entity_poly.type
_entity_poly.pdbx_seq_one_letter_code
_entity_poly.pdbx_strand_id
1 'polypeptide(L)'
;MQGDFVAARALFHKNMLTAHQMLTDDTYENDADAYFILFQCLLHTGDDANALIAFELTGPSEKTVEIRLSEIRGEDQFIARELMEFASEKFSPNDAPAQRYNVILDELQRRMHLDDEDSERSTSTKAYQRIYSLLAEKRPALEGSADPSQLYEITYSDIVINWRYFCGGNCGGSWDFETDMNICKYCWDTPFCQNCLRKLQGGESKMLACDVAHKWLHVPRWNLRGSTGIRDGTVNVGGEVVDDQRVGGERVRIKEWLSTIWQQWGIE
;
A
#
# COMPACT_ATOMS: atom_id res chain seq x y z
N MET A 1 20.16 -19.02 11.75
CA MET A 1 19.44 -20.28 11.44
C MET A 1 19.35 -20.43 9.93
N GLN A 2 20.48 -20.57 9.23
CA GLN A 2 20.48 -20.59 7.76
C GLN A 2 19.76 -21.84 7.24
N GLY A 3 18.50 -21.68 6.80
CA GLY A 3 17.72 -22.73 6.15
C GLY A 3 16.94 -23.66 7.09
N ASP A 4 16.99 -23.43 8.41
CA ASP A 4 16.16 -24.15 9.39
C ASP A 4 14.81 -23.43 9.55
N PHE A 5 13.89 -23.74 8.64
CA PHE A 5 12.58 -23.08 8.60
C PHE A 5 11.68 -23.46 9.78
N VAL A 6 11.87 -24.63 10.40
CA VAL A 6 11.08 -25.04 11.57
C VAL A 6 11.45 -24.18 12.78
N ALA A 7 12.75 -24.04 13.06
CA ALA A 7 13.21 -23.16 14.12
C ALA A 7 12.87 -21.69 13.84
N ALA A 8 12.95 -21.26 12.57
CA ALA A 8 12.54 -19.91 12.17
C ALA A 8 11.04 -19.66 12.42
N ARG A 9 10.14 -20.59 12.07
CA ARG A 9 8.69 -20.45 12.35
C ARG A 9 8.41 -20.27 13.84
N ALA A 10 9.08 -21.05 14.70
CA ALA A 10 8.92 -20.90 16.14
C ALA A 10 9.38 -19.52 16.64
N LEU A 11 10.48 -18.99 16.10
CA LEU A 11 10.97 -17.65 16.45
C LEU A 11 10.00 -16.54 16.00
N PHE A 12 9.46 -16.64 14.79
CA PHE A 12 8.60 -15.60 14.19
C PHE A 12 7.13 -15.70 14.59
N HIS A 13 6.72 -16.69 15.38
CA HIS A 13 5.32 -16.84 15.79
C HIS A 13 4.77 -15.58 16.49
N LYS A 14 5.58 -14.92 17.34
CA LYS A 14 5.16 -13.67 17.99
C LYS A 14 4.96 -12.53 16.98
N ASN A 15 5.83 -12.43 15.98
CA ASN A 15 5.71 -11.43 14.92
C ASN A 15 4.47 -11.68 14.06
N MET A 16 4.16 -12.94 13.76
CA MET A 16 2.94 -13.31 13.04
C MET A 16 1.67 -12.94 13.82
N LEU A 17 1.65 -13.15 15.15
CA LEU A 17 0.56 -12.67 16.00
C LEU A 17 0.43 -11.14 15.99
N THR A 18 1.54 -10.41 15.98
CA THR A 18 1.52 -8.94 15.86
C THR A 18 0.91 -8.51 14.54
N ALA A 19 1.33 -9.12 13.42
CA ALA A 19 0.74 -8.82 12.11
C ALA A 19 -0.76 -9.13 12.07
N HIS A 20 -1.18 -10.27 12.65
CA HIS A 20 -2.59 -10.64 12.75
C HIS A 20 -3.40 -9.60 13.54
N GLN A 21 -2.91 -9.17 14.70
CA GLN A 21 -3.59 -8.20 15.56
C GLN A 21 -3.76 -6.84 14.88
N MET A 22 -2.74 -6.38 14.15
CA MET A 22 -2.82 -5.12 13.40
C MET A 22 -3.81 -5.23 12.23
N LEU A 23 -3.73 -6.31 11.43
CA LEU A 23 -4.64 -6.50 10.28
C LEU A 23 -6.10 -6.81 10.66
N THR A 24 -6.41 -6.92 11.95
CA THR A 24 -7.76 -7.22 12.46
C THR A 24 -8.29 -6.16 13.43
N ASP A 25 -7.56 -5.06 13.65
CA ASP A 25 -7.95 -3.98 14.58
C ASP A 25 -8.82 -2.88 13.95
N ASP A 26 -9.29 -3.07 12.71
CA ASP A 26 -10.05 -2.12 11.91
C ASP A 26 -9.32 -0.75 11.69
N THR A 27 -7.98 -0.71 11.80
CA THR A 27 -7.15 0.50 11.64
C THR A 27 -6.27 0.41 10.39
N TYR A 28 -6.78 0.91 9.26
CA TYR A 28 -6.09 0.85 7.96
C TYR A 28 -4.72 1.55 7.89
N GLU A 29 -4.41 2.45 8.83
CA GLU A 29 -3.17 3.24 8.82
C GLU A 29 -1.93 2.40 9.12
N ASN A 30 -2.09 1.34 9.92
CA ASN A 30 -1.00 0.48 10.33
C ASN A 30 -0.89 -0.79 9.46
N ASP A 31 -1.82 -1.00 8.52
CA ASP A 31 -1.87 -2.18 7.65
C ASP A 31 -0.56 -2.38 6.88
N ALA A 32 0.04 -1.30 6.36
CA ALA A 32 1.31 -1.39 5.62
C ALA A 32 2.45 -1.93 6.50
N ASP A 33 2.53 -1.49 7.77
CA ASP A 33 3.48 -2.01 8.74
C ASP A 33 3.20 -3.48 9.07
N ALA A 34 1.93 -3.85 9.18
CA ALA A 34 1.52 -5.22 9.46
C ALA A 34 1.85 -6.18 8.30
N TYR A 35 1.59 -5.76 7.06
CA TYR A 35 1.96 -6.52 5.86
C TYR A 35 3.47 -6.68 5.72
N PHE A 36 4.27 -5.73 6.20
CA PHE A 36 5.72 -5.89 6.24
C PHE A 36 6.19 -6.89 7.27
N ILE A 37 5.62 -6.84 8.48
CA ILE A 37 5.93 -7.84 9.50
C ILE A 37 5.59 -9.22 8.95
N LEU A 38 4.42 -9.36 8.31
CA LEU A 38 3.99 -10.58 7.64
C LEU A 38 4.97 -11.00 6.53
N PHE A 39 5.35 -10.08 5.64
CA PHE A 39 6.32 -10.29 4.58
C PHE A 39 7.65 -10.84 5.12
N GLN A 40 8.23 -10.19 6.13
CA GLN A 40 9.50 -10.61 6.71
C GLN A 40 9.40 -12.01 7.34
N CYS A 41 8.29 -12.32 8.03
CA CYS A 41 8.06 -13.64 8.60
C CYS A 41 7.98 -14.73 7.52
N LEU A 42 7.22 -14.49 6.45
CA LEU A 42 7.08 -15.42 5.33
C LEU A 42 8.40 -15.63 4.59
N LEU A 43 9.13 -14.53 4.31
CA LEU A 43 10.44 -14.56 3.65
C LEU A 43 11.43 -15.43 4.43
N HIS A 44 11.56 -15.20 5.73
CA HIS A 44 12.53 -15.89 6.57
C HIS A 44 12.13 -17.31 6.96
N THR A 45 10.90 -17.72 6.67
CA THR A 45 10.41 -19.09 6.84
C THR A 45 10.31 -19.87 5.54
N GLY A 46 10.77 -19.28 4.43
CA GLY A 46 10.91 -19.94 3.14
C GLY A 46 9.66 -19.93 2.26
N ASP A 47 8.63 -19.16 2.64
CA ASP A 47 7.39 -19.01 1.87
C ASP A 47 7.48 -17.81 0.92
N ASP A 48 8.32 -17.93 -0.10
CA ASP A 48 8.59 -16.86 -1.06
C ASP A 48 7.33 -16.37 -1.78
N ALA A 49 6.42 -17.29 -2.10
CA ALA A 49 5.23 -16.98 -2.87
C ALA A 49 4.31 -16.05 -2.10
N ASN A 50 4.03 -16.36 -0.82
CA ASN A 50 3.23 -15.50 0.04
C ASN A 50 4.02 -14.27 0.51
N ALA A 51 5.34 -14.36 0.65
CA ALA A 51 6.17 -13.19 0.94
C ALA A 51 6.03 -12.12 -0.14
N LEU A 52 6.06 -12.50 -1.42
CA LEU A 52 5.85 -11.56 -2.52
C LEU A 52 4.46 -10.90 -2.49
N ILE A 53 3.43 -11.67 -2.14
CA ILE A 53 2.06 -11.13 -2.00
C ILE A 53 1.99 -10.13 -0.85
N ALA A 54 2.55 -10.49 0.32
CA ALA A 54 2.61 -9.59 1.47
C ALA A 54 3.42 -8.32 1.18
N PHE A 55 4.54 -8.42 0.44
CA PHE A 55 5.33 -7.27 0.03
C PHE A 55 4.56 -6.35 -0.92
N GLU A 56 3.81 -6.92 -1.87
CA GLU A 56 2.96 -6.12 -2.76
C GLU A 56 1.94 -5.27 -1.99
N LEU A 57 1.41 -5.79 -0.88
CA LEU A 57 0.47 -5.10 0.00
C LEU A 57 1.11 -4.01 0.89
N THR A 58 2.45 -3.93 0.97
CA THR A 58 3.15 -2.76 1.54
C THR A 58 3.32 -1.62 0.55
N GLY A 59 2.91 -1.85 -0.71
CA GLY A 59 3.04 -0.94 -1.81
C GLY A 59 2.31 0.40 -1.62
N PRO A 60 2.50 1.32 -2.57
CA PRO A 60 1.86 2.63 -2.52
C PRO A 60 0.33 2.51 -2.38
N SER A 61 -0.26 3.33 -1.52
CA SER A 61 -1.71 3.38 -1.33
C SER A 61 -2.33 4.51 -2.13
N GLU A 62 -3.62 4.39 -2.48
CA GLU A 62 -4.35 5.47 -3.12
C GLU A 62 -4.49 6.67 -2.16
N LYS A 63 -4.36 7.89 -2.68
CA LYS A 63 -4.57 9.13 -1.92
C LYS A 63 -5.97 9.17 -1.32
N THR A 64 -6.01 9.35 0.00
CA THR A 64 -7.26 9.62 0.71
C THR A 64 -7.81 11.00 0.35
N VAL A 65 -9.08 11.26 0.68
CA VAL A 65 -9.72 12.55 0.42
C VAL A 65 -8.97 13.69 1.10
N GLU A 66 -8.43 13.45 2.29
CA GLU A 66 -7.64 14.40 3.08
C GLU A 66 -6.33 14.76 2.39
N ILE A 67 -5.62 13.76 1.85
CA ILE A 67 -4.37 14.01 1.13
C ILE A 67 -4.68 14.85 -0.12
N ARG A 68 -5.74 14.51 -0.87
CA ARG A 68 -6.14 15.30 -2.05
C ARG A 68 -6.51 16.73 -1.69
N LEU A 69 -7.30 16.94 -0.63
CA LEU A 69 -7.62 18.28 -0.12
C LEU A 69 -6.35 19.04 0.29
N SER A 70 -5.43 18.37 0.96
CA SER A 70 -4.15 18.95 1.40
C SER A 70 -3.21 19.31 0.25
N GLU A 71 -3.45 18.83 -0.97
CA GLU A 71 -2.68 19.14 -2.18
C GLU A 71 -3.29 20.28 -3.00
N ILE A 72 -4.50 20.72 -2.70
CA ILE A 72 -5.13 21.87 -3.39
C ILE A 72 -4.35 23.15 -3.06
N ARG A 73 -4.03 23.92 -4.10
CA ARG A 73 -3.25 25.18 -4.02
C ARG A 73 -3.99 26.30 -4.75
N GLY A 74 -3.50 27.52 -4.61
CA GLY A 74 -4.03 28.67 -5.34
C GLY A 74 -5.35 29.17 -4.75
N GLU A 75 -6.25 29.65 -5.62
CA GLU A 75 -7.52 30.26 -5.21
C GLU A 75 -8.44 29.32 -4.40
N ASP A 76 -8.30 28.00 -4.59
CA ASP A 76 -9.12 26.99 -3.93
C ASP A 76 -8.57 26.53 -2.57
N GLN A 77 -7.35 26.96 -2.19
CA GLN A 77 -6.66 26.51 -0.97
C GLN A 77 -7.41 26.85 0.32
N PHE A 78 -8.11 27.99 0.36
CA PHE A 78 -8.87 28.38 1.55
C PHE A 78 -10.03 27.41 1.80
N ILE A 79 -10.82 27.12 0.76
CA ILE A 79 -11.94 26.19 0.85
C ILE A 79 -11.47 24.77 1.16
N ALA A 80 -10.36 24.33 0.55
CA ALA A 80 -9.79 23.02 0.85
C ALA A 80 -9.42 22.86 2.34
N ARG A 81 -8.91 23.93 2.99
CA ARG A 81 -8.64 23.92 4.44
C ARG A 81 -9.92 23.85 5.27
N GLU A 82 -10.95 24.61 4.91
CA GLU A 82 -12.24 24.52 5.62
C GLU A 82 -12.86 23.12 5.51
N LEU A 83 -12.71 22.45 4.37
CA LEU A 83 -13.15 21.07 4.19
C LEU A 83 -12.31 20.08 5.00
N MET A 84 -11.01 20.33 5.16
CA MET A 84 -10.13 19.53 6.03
C MET A 84 -10.51 19.67 7.51
N GLU A 85 -10.84 20.89 7.96
CA GLU A 85 -11.34 21.13 9.32
C GLU A 85 -12.67 20.38 9.53
N PHE A 86 -13.59 20.51 8.58
CA PHE A 86 -14.84 19.74 8.58
C PHE A 86 -14.62 18.22 8.60
N ALA A 87 -13.70 17.71 7.78
CA ALA A 87 -13.33 16.29 7.73
C ALA A 87 -12.96 15.77 9.13
N SER A 88 -12.08 16.50 9.82
CA SER A 88 -11.58 16.12 11.15
C SER A 88 -12.66 16.07 12.24
N GLU A 89 -13.80 16.75 12.04
CA GLU A 89 -14.93 16.74 12.96
C GLU A 89 -15.97 15.65 12.65
N LYS A 90 -16.00 15.14 11.41
CA LYS A 90 -17.13 14.32 10.91
C LYS A 90 -16.85 12.85 10.75
N PHE A 91 -15.60 12.48 10.52
CA PHE A 91 -15.22 11.09 10.38
C PHE A 91 -13.88 10.81 11.05
N SER A 92 -13.72 9.55 11.46
CA SER A 92 -12.43 9.05 11.90
C SER A 92 -11.55 8.77 10.68
N PRO A 93 -10.23 8.95 10.78
CA PRO A 93 -9.29 8.42 9.79
C PRO A 93 -9.45 6.90 9.51
N ASN A 94 -9.98 6.15 10.49
CA ASN A 94 -10.31 4.73 10.37
C ASN A 94 -11.61 4.45 9.59
N ASP A 95 -12.42 5.47 9.26
CA ASP A 95 -13.61 5.25 8.45
C ASP A 95 -13.21 4.84 7.03
N ALA A 96 -14.01 3.95 6.43
CA ALA A 96 -13.76 3.42 5.10
C ALA A 96 -13.54 4.56 4.08
N PRO A 97 -12.53 4.48 3.20
CA PRO A 97 -12.19 5.58 2.28
C PRO A 97 -13.40 6.09 1.48
N ALA A 98 -14.23 5.20 0.93
CA ALA A 98 -15.43 5.58 0.18
C ALA A 98 -16.45 6.38 1.02
N GLN A 99 -16.62 6.04 2.31
CA GLN A 99 -17.49 6.78 3.22
C GLN A 99 -16.96 8.20 3.45
N ARG A 100 -15.65 8.36 3.68
CA ARG A 100 -15.01 9.67 3.85
C ARG A 100 -15.19 10.56 2.62
N TYR A 101 -15.01 10.01 1.42
CA TYR A 101 -15.28 10.74 0.18
C TYR A 101 -16.74 11.20 0.08
N ASN A 102 -17.71 10.33 0.38
CA ASN A 102 -19.13 10.67 0.30
C ASN A 102 -19.49 11.81 1.25
N VAL A 103 -18.99 11.80 2.48
CA VAL A 103 -19.23 12.88 3.46
C VAL A 103 -18.75 14.24 2.95
N ILE A 104 -17.57 14.30 2.33
CA ILE A 104 -17.04 15.54 1.76
C ILE A 104 -17.82 15.98 0.52
N LEU A 105 -18.18 15.03 -0.36
CA LEU A 105 -18.96 15.32 -1.57
C LEU A 105 -20.36 15.86 -1.24
N ASP A 106 -21.03 15.28 -0.24
CA ASP A 106 -22.33 15.74 0.23
C ASP A 106 -22.24 17.15 0.84
N GLU A 107 -21.19 17.43 1.61
CA GLU A 107 -20.96 18.77 2.17
C GLU A 107 -20.69 19.82 1.09
N LEU A 108 -19.91 19.46 0.06
CA LEU A 108 -19.68 20.33 -1.10
C LEU A 108 -20.98 20.65 -1.84
N GLN A 109 -21.84 19.66 -2.08
CA GLN A 109 -23.16 19.87 -2.68
C GLN A 109 -24.03 20.78 -1.81
N ARG A 110 -24.05 20.56 -0.49
CA ARG A 110 -24.80 21.40 0.45
C ARG A 110 -24.35 22.86 0.40
N ARG A 111 -23.04 23.11 0.38
CA ARG A 111 -22.48 24.48 0.29
C ARG A 111 -22.81 25.15 -1.05
N MET A 112 -22.75 24.40 -2.16
CA MET A 112 -23.16 24.91 -3.48
C MET A 112 -24.62 25.35 -3.51
N HIS A 113 -25.53 24.54 -2.94
CA HIS A 113 -26.95 24.89 -2.88
C HIS A 113 -27.23 26.13 -2.03
N LEU A 114 -26.55 26.31 -0.90
CA LEU A 114 -26.72 27.49 -0.04
C LEU A 114 -26.16 28.76 -0.70
N ASP A 115 -25.03 28.68 -1.39
CA ASP A 115 -24.45 29.84 -2.08
C ASP A 115 -25.30 30.28 -3.29
N ASP A 116 -26.05 29.37 -3.93
CA ASP A 116 -26.97 29.72 -5.04
C ASP A 116 -28.20 30.53 -4.56
N GLU A 117 -28.56 30.44 -3.28
CA GLU A 117 -29.66 31.21 -2.67
C GLU A 117 -29.23 32.65 -2.29
N ASP A 118 -27.93 32.89 -2.05
CA ASP A 118 -27.35 34.19 -1.70
C ASP A 118 -26.68 34.84 -2.92
N SER A 119 -27.42 35.70 -3.63
CA SER A 119 -27.12 36.22 -5.00
C SER A 119 -25.81 36.99 -5.26
N GLU A 120 -24.83 37.02 -4.35
CA GLU A 120 -23.58 37.81 -4.48
C GLU A 120 -22.25 37.02 -4.40
N ARG A 121 -22.22 35.68 -4.41
CA ARG A 121 -20.95 34.90 -4.32
C ARG A 121 -20.62 34.01 -5.52
N SER A 122 -20.37 34.60 -6.69
CA SER A 122 -20.01 33.81 -7.90
C SER A 122 -18.67 33.06 -7.83
N THR A 123 -17.77 33.41 -6.90
CA THR A 123 -16.42 32.84 -6.83
C THR A 123 -16.34 31.60 -5.94
N SER A 124 -17.08 31.56 -4.83
CA SER A 124 -17.10 30.42 -3.89
C SER A 124 -17.81 29.21 -4.48
N THR A 125 -18.98 29.40 -5.11
CA THR A 125 -19.70 28.31 -5.82
C THR A 125 -18.83 27.66 -6.90
N LYS A 126 -18.06 28.46 -7.66
CA LYS A 126 -17.13 27.94 -8.67
C LYS A 126 -16.02 27.10 -8.05
N ALA A 127 -15.47 27.53 -6.91
CA ALA A 127 -14.45 26.77 -6.20
C ALA A 127 -15.00 25.47 -5.62
N TYR A 128 -16.18 25.48 -4.99
CA TYR A 128 -16.85 24.25 -4.53
C TYR A 128 -17.10 23.28 -5.68
N GLN A 129 -17.56 23.78 -6.83
CA GLN A 129 -17.82 22.96 -8.02
C GLN A 129 -16.53 22.33 -8.59
N ARG A 130 -15.42 23.08 -8.62
CA ARG A 130 -14.11 22.54 -9.04
C ARG A 130 -13.62 21.43 -8.11
N ILE A 131 -13.67 21.66 -6.81
CA ILE A 131 -13.24 20.67 -5.81
C ILE A 131 -14.15 19.43 -5.86
N TYR A 132 -15.46 19.62 -5.97
CA TYR A 132 -16.41 18.52 -6.13
C TYR A 132 -16.07 17.67 -7.36
N SER A 133 -15.85 18.32 -8.52
CA SER A 133 -15.52 17.61 -9.76
C SER A 133 -14.25 16.78 -9.63
N LEU A 134 -13.20 17.36 -9.02
CA LEU A 134 -11.92 16.68 -8.77
C LEU A 134 -12.09 15.46 -7.86
N LEU A 135 -12.81 15.60 -6.75
CA LEU A 135 -12.99 14.51 -5.79
C LEU A 135 -13.96 13.44 -6.29
N ALA A 136 -15.01 13.82 -7.04
CA ALA A 136 -15.97 12.88 -7.59
C ALA A 136 -15.35 11.98 -8.68
N GLU A 137 -14.46 12.54 -9.51
CA GLU A 137 -13.68 11.77 -10.49
C GLU A 137 -12.78 10.74 -9.81
N LYS A 138 -12.24 11.08 -8.64
CA LYS A 138 -11.26 10.27 -7.90
C LYS A 138 -11.88 9.47 -6.75
N ARG A 139 -13.21 9.35 -6.71
CA ARG A 139 -13.90 8.64 -5.64
C ARG A 139 -13.60 7.13 -5.73
N PRO A 140 -13.12 6.50 -4.65
CA PRO A 140 -12.94 5.05 -4.61
C PRO A 140 -14.28 4.31 -4.79
N ALA A 141 -14.25 3.14 -5.40
CA ALA A 141 -15.43 2.28 -5.48
C ALA A 141 -15.89 1.85 -4.08
N LEU A 142 -17.20 1.69 -3.91
CA LEU A 142 -17.74 1.05 -2.71
C LEU A 142 -17.33 -0.43 -2.71
N GLU A 143 -16.86 -0.92 -1.56
CA GLU A 143 -16.56 -2.35 -1.38
C GLU A 143 -17.77 -3.20 -1.82
N GLY A 144 -17.55 -4.12 -2.76
CA GLY A 144 -18.61 -5.00 -3.29
C GLY A 144 -19.46 -4.42 -4.41
N SER A 145 -19.21 -3.19 -4.88
CA SER A 145 -19.84 -2.69 -6.12
C SER A 145 -19.23 -3.39 -7.34
N ALA A 146 -20.01 -4.25 -7.98
CA ALA A 146 -19.60 -5.03 -9.16
C ALA A 146 -19.61 -4.20 -10.46
N ASP A 147 -19.58 -2.87 -10.39
CA ASP A 147 -19.62 -1.99 -11.55
C ASP A 147 -18.21 -1.49 -11.92
N PRO A 148 -17.49 -2.21 -12.81
CA PRO A 148 -16.16 -1.79 -13.24
C PRO A 148 -16.15 -0.45 -14.01
N SER A 149 -17.32 0.09 -14.39
CA SER A 149 -17.40 1.40 -15.07
C SER A 149 -17.20 2.60 -14.14
N GLN A 150 -17.21 2.40 -12.81
CA GLN A 150 -16.93 3.44 -11.81
C GLN A 150 -15.46 3.55 -11.41
N LEU A 151 -14.61 2.64 -11.88
CA LEU A 151 -13.20 2.61 -11.52
C LEU A 151 -12.42 3.54 -12.43
N TYR A 152 -12.11 4.75 -11.95
CA TYR A 152 -11.23 5.66 -12.67
C TYR A 152 -9.84 5.03 -12.86
N GLU A 153 -9.15 5.41 -13.95
CA GLU A 153 -7.79 4.96 -14.20
C GLU A 153 -6.83 5.65 -13.23
N ILE A 154 -6.19 4.86 -12.35
CA ILE A 154 -5.22 5.37 -11.39
C ILE A 154 -3.90 5.68 -12.10
N THR A 155 -3.31 6.80 -11.74
CA THR A 155 -1.98 7.22 -12.19
C THR A 155 -1.00 7.26 -11.01
N TYR A 156 0.31 7.40 -11.29
CA TYR A 156 1.30 7.62 -10.23
C TYR A 156 1.02 8.87 -9.37
N SER A 157 0.29 9.87 -9.90
CA SER A 157 -0.12 11.03 -9.11
C SER A 157 -1.28 10.77 -8.14
N ASP A 158 -1.93 9.62 -8.24
CA ASP A 158 -3.06 9.23 -7.39
C ASP A 158 -2.64 8.37 -6.19
N ILE A 159 -1.36 7.98 -6.11
CA ILE A 159 -0.82 7.16 -5.02
C ILE A 159 0.11 7.95 -4.11
N VAL A 160 0.26 7.45 -2.88
CA VAL A 160 1.24 7.92 -1.90
C VAL A 160 2.20 6.79 -1.59
N ILE A 161 3.49 7.09 -1.72
CA ILE A 161 4.56 6.18 -1.32
C ILE A 161 4.86 6.46 0.14
N ASN A 162 4.22 5.70 1.04
CA ASN A 162 4.40 5.84 2.48
C ASN A 162 5.73 5.24 2.94
N TRP A 163 6.35 4.39 2.13
CA TRP A 163 7.55 3.67 2.51
C TRP A 163 8.66 3.71 1.48
N ARG A 164 9.90 3.82 1.97
CA ARG A 164 11.11 3.76 1.17
C ARG A 164 12.08 2.79 1.81
N TYR A 165 12.53 1.81 1.04
CA TYR A 165 13.62 0.95 1.44
C TYR A 165 14.95 1.57 1.02
N PHE A 166 16.00 1.35 1.79
CA PHE A 166 17.34 1.84 1.44
C PHE A 166 18.26 0.69 1.12
N CYS A 167 19.06 0.84 0.07
CA CYS A 167 20.00 -0.19 -0.33
C CYS A 167 21.05 -0.44 0.75
N GLY A 168 21.08 -1.68 1.26
CA GLY A 168 22.07 -2.15 2.23
C GLY A 168 23.51 -2.21 1.69
N GLY A 169 23.70 -1.91 0.40
CA GLY A 169 25.01 -1.82 -0.25
C GLY A 169 25.64 -0.43 -0.22
N ASN A 170 25.08 0.53 0.53
CA ASN A 170 25.61 1.89 0.71
C ASN A 170 25.80 2.70 -0.59
N CYS A 171 24.98 2.43 -1.61
CA CYS A 171 24.99 3.25 -2.84
C CYS A 171 24.16 4.54 -2.70
N GLY A 172 23.46 4.73 -1.57
CA GLY A 172 22.53 5.84 -1.37
C GLY A 172 21.21 5.70 -2.13
N GLY A 173 21.03 4.62 -2.89
CA GLY A 173 19.79 4.33 -3.59
C GLY A 173 18.67 3.97 -2.60
N SER A 174 17.49 4.53 -2.84
CA SER A 174 16.25 4.14 -2.19
C SER A 174 15.34 3.42 -3.18
N TRP A 175 14.60 2.44 -2.72
CA TRP A 175 13.46 1.89 -3.42
C TRP A 175 12.19 2.54 -2.93
N ASP A 176 11.45 3.03 -3.90
CA ASP A 176 10.16 3.69 -3.79
C ASP A 176 9.13 2.93 -4.64
N PHE A 177 9.33 1.61 -4.78
CA PHE A 177 8.53 0.70 -5.61
C PHE A 177 8.67 0.90 -7.13
N GLU A 178 9.38 1.93 -7.61
CA GLU A 178 9.62 2.15 -9.05
C GLU A 178 10.78 1.33 -9.63
N THR A 179 11.56 0.68 -8.77
CA THR A 179 12.71 -0.15 -9.13
C THR A 179 12.62 -1.52 -8.46
N ASP A 180 13.21 -2.51 -9.11
CA ASP A 180 13.34 -3.87 -8.59
C ASP A 180 14.34 -3.93 -7.42
N MET A 181 14.23 -4.96 -6.60
CA MET A 181 15.17 -5.18 -5.50
C MET A 181 15.40 -6.65 -5.20
N ASN A 182 16.50 -6.93 -4.50
CA ASN A 182 16.82 -8.27 -4.04
C ASN A 182 16.91 -8.29 -2.52
N ILE A 183 15.96 -8.93 -1.85
CA ILE A 183 15.87 -8.93 -0.38
C ILE A 183 16.51 -10.18 0.18
N CYS A 184 17.43 -10.03 1.14
CA CYS A 184 18.09 -11.17 1.76
C CYS A 184 17.08 -12.05 2.50
N LYS A 185 17.13 -13.36 2.25
CA LYS A 185 16.22 -14.35 2.88
C LYS A 185 16.63 -14.71 4.32
N TYR A 186 17.70 -14.13 4.83
CA TYR A 186 18.30 -14.49 6.12
C TYR A 186 18.54 -13.29 7.03
N CYS A 187 18.98 -12.16 6.47
CA CYS A 187 19.12 -10.91 7.20
C CYS A 187 17.78 -10.17 7.19
N TRP A 188 17.33 -9.75 8.38
CA TRP A 188 16.12 -8.95 8.53
C TRP A 188 16.27 -7.62 7.80
N ASP A 189 15.26 -7.23 7.02
CA ASP A 189 15.18 -5.91 6.37
C ASP A 189 16.48 -5.50 5.65
N THR A 190 17.03 -6.41 4.84
CA THR A 190 18.30 -6.18 4.14
C THR A 190 18.13 -6.32 2.62
N PRO A 191 17.63 -5.26 1.94
CA PRO A 191 17.49 -5.23 0.50
C PRO A 191 18.76 -4.73 -0.22
N PHE A 192 19.01 -5.22 -1.43
CA PHE A 192 20.13 -4.82 -2.31
C PHE A 192 19.68 -4.52 -3.74
N CYS A 193 20.25 -3.47 -4.35
CA CYS A 193 20.01 -3.22 -5.78
C CYS A 193 20.88 -4.19 -6.57
N GLN A 194 20.52 -4.46 -7.83
CA GLN A 194 21.23 -5.47 -8.63
C GLN A 194 22.73 -5.22 -8.70
N ASN A 195 23.17 -3.95 -8.74
CA ASN A 195 24.59 -3.58 -8.74
C ASN A 195 25.29 -3.89 -7.40
N CYS A 196 24.65 -3.55 -6.29
CA CYS A 196 25.21 -3.80 -4.96
C CYS A 196 25.22 -5.29 -4.61
N LEU A 197 24.19 -6.04 -5.02
CA LEU A 197 24.17 -7.49 -4.86
C LEU A 197 25.32 -8.15 -5.61
N ARG A 198 25.57 -7.76 -6.87
CA ARG A 198 26.71 -8.27 -7.64
C ARG A 198 28.06 -7.99 -6.98
N LYS A 199 28.26 -6.79 -6.43
CA LYS A 199 29.49 -6.44 -5.69
C LYS A 199 29.65 -7.27 -4.41
N LEU A 200 28.55 -7.52 -3.69
CA LEU A 200 28.56 -8.41 -2.53
C LEU A 200 28.97 -9.82 -2.94
N GLN A 201 28.29 -10.41 -3.93
CA GLN A 201 28.56 -11.76 -4.44
C GLN A 201 29.98 -11.91 -5.02
N GLY A 202 30.54 -10.84 -5.61
CA GLY A 202 31.92 -10.81 -6.11
C GLY A 202 32.99 -10.66 -5.03
N GLY A 203 32.61 -10.46 -3.76
CA GLY A 203 33.55 -10.22 -2.66
C GLY A 203 34.21 -8.82 -2.71
N GLU A 204 33.66 -7.90 -3.50
CA GLU A 204 34.19 -6.54 -3.68
C GLU A 204 33.61 -5.56 -2.64
N SER A 205 32.52 -5.93 -1.96
CA SER A 205 31.92 -5.11 -0.92
C SER A 205 32.63 -5.28 0.43
N LYS A 206 33.07 -4.17 1.01
CA LYS A 206 33.62 -4.11 2.38
C LYS A 206 32.56 -3.80 3.45
N MET A 207 31.29 -3.61 3.06
CA MET A 207 30.19 -3.27 3.97
C MET A 207 29.27 -4.48 4.20
N LEU A 208 29.22 -4.89 5.48
CA LEU A 208 28.79 -6.19 5.98
C LEU A 208 27.30 -6.28 6.36
N ALA A 209 26.38 -5.75 5.56
CA ALA A 209 24.95 -5.93 5.87
C ALA A 209 24.49 -7.39 5.68
N CYS A 210 25.20 -8.16 4.86
CA CYS A 210 24.84 -9.53 4.50
C CYS A 210 26.07 -10.36 4.16
N ASP A 211 25.91 -11.69 4.19
CA ASP A 211 26.92 -12.66 3.76
C ASP A 211 26.77 -13.03 2.27
N VAL A 212 27.88 -13.38 1.62
CA VAL A 212 27.93 -13.77 0.20
C VAL A 212 27.27 -15.12 -0.07
N ALA A 213 27.20 -16.00 0.94
CA ALA A 213 26.60 -17.33 0.86
C ALA A 213 25.08 -17.31 1.07
N HIS A 214 24.49 -16.15 1.39
CA HIS A 214 23.04 -16.01 1.52
C HIS A 214 22.34 -16.18 0.16
N LYS A 215 21.02 -16.20 0.22
CA LYS A 215 20.12 -16.21 -0.92
C LYS A 215 19.24 -14.97 -0.81
N TRP A 216 18.78 -14.50 -1.96
CA TRP A 216 17.94 -13.33 -2.06
C TRP A 216 16.66 -13.67 -2.81
N LEU A 217 15.55 -13.09 -2.35
CA LEU A 217 14.30 -13.07 -3.10
C LEU A 217 14.35 -11.86 -4.04
N HIS A 218 14.16 -12.10 -5.33
CA HIS A 218 13.94 -11.01 -6.27
C HIS A 218 12.51 -10.49 -6.09
N VAL A 219 12.40 -9.19 -5.82
CA VAL A 219 11.14 -8.48 -5.73
C VAL A 219 11.03 -7.60 -6.97
N PRO A 220 10.04 -7.86 -7.84
CA PRO A 220 9.90 -7.13 -9.08
C PRO A 220 9.51 -5.68 -8.81
N ARG A 221 9.74 -4.82 -9.80
CA ARG A 221 9.20 -3.46 -9.79
C ARG A 221 7.68 -3.50 -9.59
N TRP A 222 7.17 -2.63 -8.72
CA TRP A 222 5.74 -2.52 -8.52
C TRP A 222 5.04 -2.00 -9.78
N ASN A 223 3.93 -2.65 -10.12
CA ASN A 223 3.17 -2.35 -11.31
C ASN A 223 1.78 -1.82 -10.93
N LEU A 224 1.57 -0.54 -11.13
CA LEU A 224 0.30 0.15 -10.89
C LEU A 224 -0.93 -0.57 -11.47
N ARG A 225 -0.80 -1.19 -12.65
CA ARG A 225 -1.91 -1.89 -13.31
C ARG A 225 -2.05 -3.36 -12.86
N GLY A 226 -0.93 -4.01 -12.51
CA GLY A 226 -0.90 -5.39 -12.02
C GLY A 226 -1.34 -5.52 -10.56
N SER A 227 -1.08 -4.49 -9.76
CA SER A 227 -1.40 -4.41 -8.32
C SER A 227 -2.79 -3.81 -8.05
N THR A 228 -3.63 -3.69 -9.08
CA THR A 228 -5.05 -3.30 -8.94
C THR A 228 -5.86 -4.27 -8.07
N GLY A 229 -5.33 -5.49 -7.85
CA GLY A 229 -5.78 -6.41 -6.83
C GLY A 229 -6.05 -5.74 -5.50
N ILE A 230 -5.11 -4.92 -5.02
CA ILE A 230 -5.15 -4.24 -3.72
C ILE A 230 -6.39 -3.34 -3.60
N ARG A 231 -6.71 -2.58 -4.66
CA ARG A 231 -7.89 -1.70 -4.70
C ARG A 231 -9.19 -2.49 -4.60
N ASP A 232 -9.24 -3.64 -5.26
CA ASP A 232 -10.43 -4.48 -5.27
C ASP A 232 -10.49 -5.41 -4.04
N GLY A 233 -9.56 -5.24 -3.08
CA GLY A 233 -9.49 -6.07 -1.87
C GLY A 233 -9.05 -7.51 -2.14
N THR A 234 -8.25 -7.74 -3.18
CA THR A 234 -7.88 -9.05 -3.72
C THR A 234 -6.39 -9.21 -4.00
N VAL A 235 -5.90 -10.44 -4.03
CA VAL A 235 -4.52 -10.80 -4.40
C VAL A 235 -4.51 -12.02 -5.30
N ASN A 236 -3.43 -12.19 -6.07
CA ASN A 236 -3.22 -13.38 -6.90
C ASN A 236 -2.38 -14.41 -6.12
N VAL A 237 -2.99 -15.54 -5.77
CA VAL A 237 -2.35 -16.65 -5.06
C VAL A 237 -1.93 -17.75 -6.05
N GLY A 238 -0.74 -18.31 -5.86
CA GLY A 238 -0.16 -19.28 -6.79
C GLY A 238 0.39 -18.63 -8.07
N GLY A 239 0.46 -19.40 -9.15
CA GLY A 239 1.14 -18.97 -10.38
C GLY A 239 2.67 -18.94 -10.26
N GLU A 240 3.34 -18.53 -11.33
CA GLU A 240 4.80 -18.46 -11.41
C GLU A 240 5.25 -17.02 -11.69
N VAL A 241 6.39 -16.61 -11.15
CA VAL A 241 7.00 -15.33 -11.51
C VAL A 241 7.85 -15.55 -12.75
N VAL A 242 7.43 -14.95 -13.88
CA VAL A 242 8.11 -14.98 -15.17
C VAL A 242 8.36 -13.54 -15.60
N ASP A 243 9.60 -13.18 -15.91
CA ASP A 243 10.01 -11.82 -16.30
C ASP A 243 9.44 -10.74 -15.37
N ASP A 244 9.64 -10.92 -14.06
CA ASP A 244 9.22 -9.98 -13.01
C ASP A 244 7.70 -9.78 -12.90
N GLN A 245 6.92 -10.68 -13.51
CA GLN A 245 5.46 -10.66 -13.44
C GLN A 245 4.93 -12.01 -12.97
N ARG A 246 3.94 -11.98 -12.07
CA ARG A 246 3.20 -13.19 -11.70
C ARG A 246 2.28 -13.57 -12.85
N VAL A 247 2.50 -14.76 -13.42
CA VAL A 247 1.71 -15.34 -14.50
C VAL A 247 0.91 -16.52 -13.95
N GLY A 248 -0.40 -16.53 -14.23
CA GLY A 248 -1.33 -17.51 -13.68
C GLY A 248 -1.72 -17.20 -12.23
N GLY A 249 -2.13 -18.22 -11.49
CA GLY A 249 -2.66 -18.08 -10.13
C GLY A 249 -4.17 -17.81 -10.10
N GLU A 250 -4.71 -17.79 -8.90
CA GLU A 250 -6.12 -17.53 -8.61
C GLU A 250 -6.27 -16.20 -7.89
N ARG A 251 -7.23 -15.38 -8.34
CA ARG A 251 -7.56 -14.12 -7.68
C ARG A 251 -8.53 -14.39 -6.53
N VAL A 252 -8.10 -14.09 -5.31
CA VAL A 252 -8.86 -14.32 -4.06
C VAL A 252 -8.95 -13.04 -3.24
N ARG A 253 -9.90 -12.94 -2.30
CA ARG A 253 -9.94 -11.77 -1.40
C ARG A 253 -8.75 -11.78 -0.44
N ILE A 254 -8.26 -10.60 -0.07
CA ILE A 254 -7.17 -10.45 0.91
C ILE A 254 -7.54 -11.15 2.22
N LYS A 255 -8.76 -10.96 2.73
CA LYS A 255 -9.23 -11.61 3.96
C LYS A 255 -9.24 -13.14 3.85
N GLU A 256 -9.60 -13.69 2.68
CA GLU A 256 -9.58 -15.13 2.42
C GLU A 256 -8.14 -15.65 2.39
N TRP A 257 -7.24 -14.97 1.68
CA TRP A 257 -5.81 -15.29 1.65
C TRP A 257 -5.18 -15.24 3.05
N LEU A 258 -5.38 -14.15 3.80
CA LEU A 258 -4.89 -13.98 5.17
C LEU A 258 -5.37 -15.12 6.07
N SER A 259 -6.65 -15.51 5.99
CA SER A 259 -7.20 -16.63 6.75
C SER A 259 -6.44 -17.94 6.50
N THR A 260 -6.02 -18.22 5.26
CA THR A 260 -5.19 -19.40 4.97
C THR A 260 -3.82 -19.32 5.62
N ILE A 261 -3.21 -18.12 5.67
CA ILE A 261 -1.91 -17.91 6.34
C ILE A 261 -2.05 -18.12 7.83
N TRP A 262 -3.05 -17.52 8.48
CA TRP A 262 -3.28 -17.66 9.92
C TRP A 262 -3.52 -19.11 10.32
N GLN A 263 -4.33 -19.83 9.54
CA GLN A 263 -4.57 -21.26 9.76
C GLN A 263 -3.27 -22.08 9.68
N GLN A 264 -2.40 -21.82 8.71
CA GLN A 264 -1.11 -22.51 8.58
C GLN A 264 -0.17 -22.22 9.76
N TRP A 265 -0.32 -21.07 10.40
CA TRP A 265 0.47 -20.65 11.56
C TRP A 265 -0.19 -20.97 12.90
N GLY A 266 -1.40 -21.53 12.91
CA GLY A 266 -2.13 -21.87 14.13
C GLY A 266 -2.61 -20.63 14.91
N ILE A 267 -2.94 -19.56 14.19
CA ILE A 267 -3.45 -18.30 14.73
C ILE A 267 -4.95 -18.23 14.45
N GLU A 268 -5.73 -17.94 15.49
CA GLU A 268 -7.19 -17.75 15.47
C GLU A 268 -7.58 -16.28 15.56
#